data_AF-A0A7C6EXK4-F1
#
_entry.id   AF-A0A7C6EXK4-F1
#
_cell.length_a   1.000
_cell.length_b   1.000
_cell.length_c   1.000
_cell.angle_alpha   90.00
_cell.angle_beta   90.00
_cell.angle_gamma   90.00
#
_symmetry.space_group_name_H-M   'P 1'
#
loop_
_entity.id
_entity.type
_entity.pdbx_description
1 polymer ?
#
loop_
_entity_poly.entity_id
_entity_poly.type
_entity_poly.pdbx_seq_one_letter_code
_entity_poly.pdbx_strand_id
1 'polypeptide(L)'
;VLTFIDHELADQRRGGKVLDSKAIMTAVLKGTSERVRPIVMTATAIIAGLLPIMWSSATGSEVMQRIAAPMVGGMVTVTLLCLLVLPVIYGLVLQAQQKFFQHREE
;
A
#
# COMPACT_ATOMS: atom_id res chain seq x y z
N VAL A 1 -6.33 0.26 -9.70
CA VAL A 1 -5.72 1.60 -9.87
C VAL A 1 -5.91 2.14 -11.28
N LEU A 2 -5.31 1.57 -12.33
CA LEU A 2 -5.59 1.98 -13.73
C LEU A 2 -7.09 1.90 -14.08
N THR A 3 -7.77 0.83 -13.66
CA THR A 3 -9.22 0.64 -13.89
C THR A 3 -10.11 1.64 -13.14
N PHE A 4 -9.65 2.18 -12.01
CA PHE A 4 -10.43 3.13 -11.21
C PHE A 4 -10.26 4.56 -11.75
N ILE A 5 -9.05 4.90 -12.21
CA ILE A 5 -8.74 6.14 -12.91
C ILE A 5 -9.49 6.20 -14.25
N ASP A 6 -9.58 5.08 -14.98
CA ASP A 6 -10.38 4.99 -16.22
C ASP A 6 -11.88 5.22 -15.96
N HIS A 7 -12.42 4.67 -14.86
CA HIS A 7 -13.83 4.79 -14.55
C HIS A 7 -14.22 6.22 -14.11
N GLU A 8 -13.38 6.88 -13.32
CA GLU A 8 -13.60 8.28 -12.94
C GLU A 8 -13.36 9.27 -14.11
N LEU A 9 -12.38 9.00 -14.99
CA LEU A 9 -12.13 9.84 -16.18
C LEU A 9 -13.24 9.70 -17.24
N ALA A 10 -13.83 8.51 -17.38
CA ALA A 10 -14.93 8.26 -18.30
C ALA A 10 -16.22 8.97 -17.88
N ASP A 11 -16.49 9.07 -16.57
CA ASP A 11 -17.69 9.74 -16.05
C ASP A 11 -17.54 11.27 -16.07
N GLN A 12 -16.33 11.79 -15.81
CA GLN A 12 -16.09 13.24 -15.78
C GLN A 12 -15.98 13.89 -17.17
N ARG A 13 -15.60 13.15 -18.22
CA ARG A 13 -15.64 13.65 -19.62
C ARG A 13 -17.07 13.95 -20.11
N ARG A 14 -18.10 13.35 -19.51
CA ARG A 14 -19.50 13.67 -19.83
C ARG A 14 -20.03 14.93 -19.13
N GLY A 15 -19.36 15.40 -18.07
CA GLY A 15 -19.88 16.47 -17.21
C GLY A 15 -19.20 17.83 -17.29
N GLY A 16 -18.09 17.98 -18.04
CA GLY A 16 -17.41 19.28 -18.19
C GLY A 16 -16.91 19.91 -16.88
N LYS A 17 -16.75 19.12 -15.81
CA LYS A 17 -16.23 19.61 -14.52
C LYS A 17 -14.71 19.58 -14.54
N VAL A 18 -14.12 20.74 -14.25
CA VAL A 18 -12.68 20.94 -14.06
C VAL A 18 -12.19 19.96 -12.99
N LEU A 19 -11.10 19.26 -13.29
CA LEU A 19 -10.43 18.33 -12.37
C LEU A 19 -9.93 19.09 -11.15
N ASP A 20 -10.82 19.28 -10.16
CA ASP A 20 -10.48 19.98 -8.94
C ASP A 20 -9.41 19.19 -8.17
N SER A 21 -8.39 19.88 -7.64
CA SER A 21 -7.28 19.26 -6.92
C SER A 21 -7.75 18.39 -5.75
N LYS A 22 -8.92 18.69 -5.16
CA LYS A 22 -9.55 17.87 -4.13
C LYS A 22 -10.07 16.52 -4.64
N ALA A 23 -10.59 16.46 -5.86
CA ALA A 23 -11.09 15.20 -6.44
C ALA A 23 -9.92 14.23 -6.69
N ILE A 24 -8.81 14.76 -7.21
CA ILE A 24 -7.57 14.00 -7.38
C ILE A 24 -7.09 13.48 -6.02
N MET A 25 -6.96 14.34 -5.01
CA MET A 25 -6.52 13.93 -3.66
C MET A 25 -7.45 12.88 -3.01
N THR A 26 -8.74 12.88 -3.34
CA THR A 26 -9.70 11.88 -2.84
C THR A 26 -9.53 10.53 -3.53
N ALA A 27 -9.38 10.52 -4.86
CA ALA A 27 -9.13 9.29 -5.64
C ALA A 27 -7.79 8.62 -5.25
N VAL A 28 -6.80 9.46 -5.01
CA VAL A 28 -5.49 9.15 -4.42
C VAL A 28 -5.64 8.40 -3.08
N LEU A 29 -6.32 9.02 -2.11
CA LEU A 29 -6.45 8.47 -0.76
C LEU A 29 -7.17 7.12 -0.77
N LYS A 30 -8.18 7.02 -1.64
CA LYS A 30 -8.95 5.78 -1.85
C LYS A 30 -8.07 4.69 -2.46
N GLY A 31 -7.26 5.02 -3.46
CA GLY A 31 -6.29 4.09 -4.08
C GLY A 31 -5.18 3.62 -3.14
N THR A 32 -4.74 4.47 -2.20
CA THR A 32 -3.78 4.08 -1.15
C THR A 32 -4.41 3.11 -0.14
N SER A 33 -5.63 3.40 0.32
CA SER A 33 -6.36 2.54 1.29
C SER A 33 -6.65 1.14 0.74
N GLU A 34 -6.96 1.03 -0.55
CA GLU A 34 -7.15 -0.26 -1.23
C GLU A 34 -5.90 -1.15 -1.21
N ARG A 35 -4.70 -0.59 -1.10
CA ARG A 35 -3.44 -1.34 -1.05
C ARG A 35 -3.06 -1.77 0.37
N VAL A 36 -3.43 -0.97 1.38
CA VAL A 36 -3.12 -1.27 2.79
C VAL A 36 -3.85 -2.51 3.27
N ARG A 37 -5.11 -2.74 2.84
CA ARG A 37 -5.90 -3.93 3.22
C ARG A 37 -5.19 -5.25 2.84
N PRO A 38 -4.77 -5.47 1.58
CA PRO A 38 -3.98 -6.64 1.19
C PRO A 38 -2.67 -6.80 1.96
N ILE A 39 -1.92 -5.72 2.23
CA ILE A 39 -0.63 -5.79 2.95
C ILE A 39 -0.86 -6.26 4.40
N VAL A 40 -1.89 -5.72 5.06
CA VAL A 40 -2.23 -6.13 6.43
C VAL A 40 -2.76 -7.57 6.44
N MET A 41 -3.55 -7.96 5.44
CA MET A 41 -4.07 -9.33 5.32
C MET A 41 -2.94 -10.36 5.26
N THR A 42 -1.94 -10.16 4.40
CA THR A 42 -0.83 -11.11 4.25
C THR A 42 0.05 -11.16 5.50
N ALA A 43 0.38 -9.99 6.08
CA ALA A 43 1.15 -9.93 7.31
C ALA A 43 0.45 -10.68 8.45
N THR A 44 -0.87 -10.48 8.61
CA THR A 44 -1.65 -11.14 9.66
C THR A 44 -1.73 -12.65 9.44
N ALA A 45 -1.95 -13.09 8.20
CA ALA A 45 -2.01 -14.52 7.87
C ALA A 45 -0.70 -15.25 8.18
N ILE A 46 0.43 -14.60 7.91
CA ILE A 46 1.74 -15.23 8.09
C ILE A 46 2.15 -15.22 9.56
N ILE A 47 1.87 -14.14 10.30
CA ILE A 47 2.05 -14.13 11.75
C ILE A 47 1.18 -15.22 12.40
N ALA A 48 -0.09 -15.35 12.01
CA ALA A 48 -0.99 -16.37 12.52
C ALA A 48 -0.53 -17.81 12.20
N GLY A 49 0.00 -18.05 10.99
CA GLY A 49 0.50 -19.37 10.59
C GLY A 49 1.84 -19.76 11.25
N LEU A 50 2.68 -18.77 11.58
CA LEU A 50 3.99 -19.01 12.19
C LEU A 50 3.95 -18.96 13.73
N LEU A 51 2.93 -18.34 14.33
CA LEU A 51 2.70 -18.28 15.79
C LEU A 51 2.80 -19.66 16.48
N PRO A 52 2.11 -20.72 16.02
CA PRO A 52 2.17 -22.02 16.69
C PRO A 52 3.52 -22.71 16.52
N ILE A 53 4.24 -22.43 15.43
CA ILE A 53 5.60 -22.98 15.18
C ILE A 53 6.58 -22.36 16.18
N MET A 54 6.42 -21.07 16.49
CA MET A 54 7.26 -20.38 17.47
C MET A 54 7.01 -20.85 18.91
N TRP A 55 5.79 -21.23 19.28
CA TRP A 55 5.49 -21.75 20.62
C TRP A 55 5.72 -23.26 20.78
N SER A 56 5.77 -24.01 19.68
CA SER A 56 6.03 -25.45 19.73
C SER A 56 7.45 -25.71 20.22
N SER A 57 7.59 -26.47 21.32
CA SER A 57 8.89 -26.94 21.85
C SER A 57 9.18 -28.40 21.48
N ALA A 58 8.55 -28.92 20.42
CA ALA A 58 8.72 -30.30 19.97
C ALA A 58 10.14 -30.54 19.42
N THR A 59 10.64 -31.77 19.52
CA THR A 59 11.96 -32.18 18.98
C THR A 59 12.06 -31.82 17.49
N GLY A 60 13.06 -31.00 17.11
CA GLY A 60 13.20 -30.44 15.76
C GLY A 60 12.66 -29.02 15.58
N SER A 61 11.96 -28.47 16.58
CA SER A 61 11.48 -27.08 16.59
C SER A 61 12.63 -26.07 16.52
N GLU A 62 13.79 -26.36 17.11
CA GLU A 62 14.94 -25.46 17.06
C GLU A 62 15.40 -25.14 15.63
N VAL A 63 15.30 -26.11 14.71
CA VAL A 63 15.63 -25.90 13.29
C VAL A 63 14.54 -25.09 12.60
N MET A 64 13.27 -25.41 12.89
CA MET A 64 12.12 -24.72 12.29
C MET A 64 12.04 -23.25 12.73
N GLN A 65 12.28 -22.96 14.01
CA GLN A 65 12.35 -21.60 14.55
C GLN A 65 13.47 -20.77 13.91
N ARG A 66 14.65 -21.36 13.64
CA ARG A 66 15.76 -20.66 12.96
C ARG A 66 15.41 -20.22 11.55
N ILE A 67 14.46 -20.89 10.89
CA ILE A 67 13.97 -20.54 9.56
C ILE A 67 12.78 -19.56 9.68
N ALA A 68 11.86 -19.82 10.59
CA ALA A 68 10.65 -19.01 10.77
C ALA A 68 10.93 -17.62 11.36
N ALA A 69 11.86 -17.50 12.31
CA ALA A 69 12.18 -16.23 12.98
C ALA A 69 12.61 -15.11 12.00
N PRO A 70 13.58 -15.33 11.08
CA PRO A 70 13.93 -14.32 10.09
C PRO A 70 12.80 -14.06 9.07
N MET A 71 11.96 -15.05 8.77
CA MET A 71 10.79 -14.82 7.90
C MET A 71 9.77 -13.87 8.55
N VAL A 72 9.44 -14.07 9.83
CA VAL A 72 8.55 -13.16 10.57
C VAL A 72 9.17 -11.76 10.65
N GLY A 73 10.44 -11.67 11.04
CA GLY A 73 11.14 -10.38 11.15
C GLY A 73 11.24 -9.64 9.81
N GLY A 74 11.56 -10.34 8.73
CA GLY A 74 11.63 -9.79 7.37
C GLY A 74 10.27 -9.30 6.89
N MET A 75 9.19 -10.02 7.22
CA MET A 75 7.84 -9.62 6.84
C MET A 75 7.34 -8.40 7.58
N VAL A 76 7.58 -8.33 8.90
CA VAL A 76 7.27 -7.13 9.68
C VAL A 76 8.05 -5.93 9.13
N THR A 77 9.33 -6.12 8.82
CA THR A 77 10.18 -5.06 8.25
C THR A 77 9.67 -4.61 6.89
N VAL A 78 9.38 -5.55 5.97
CA VAL A 78 8.82 -5.25 4.64
C VAL A 78 7.46 -4.58 4.76
N THR A 79 6.57 -5.04 5.64
CA THR A 79 5.25 -4.45 5.83
C THR A 79 5.36 -3.02 6.35
N LEU A 80 6.20 -2.77 7.36
CA LEU A 80 6.46 -1.42 7.86
C LEU A 80 7.08 -0.53 6.78
N LEU A 81 8.07 -1.05 6.04
CA LEU A 81 8.68 -0.35 4.94
C LEU A 81 7.64 -0.01 3.87
N CYS A 82 6.77 -0.94 3.49
CA CYS A 82 5.72 -0.71 2.51
C CYS A 82 4.72 0.34 3.00
N LEU A 83 4.32 0.26 4.27
CA LEU A 83 3.34 1.16 4.88
C LEU A 83 3.88 2.58 5.08
N LEU A 84 5.21 2.75 5.21
CA LEU A 84 5.90 4.05 5.22
C LEU A 84 6.27 4.55 3.82
N VAL A 85 6.74 3.67 2.94
CA VAL A 85 7.21 4.02 1.59
C VAL A 85 6.03 4.36 0.68
N LEU A 86 4.90 3.66 0.76
CA LEU A 86 3.70 3.98 -0.01
C LEU A 86 3.26 5.44 0.18
N PRO A 87 3.00 5.96 1.40
CA PRO A 87 2.57 7.34 1.58
C PRO A 87 3.64 8.35 1.18
N VAL A 88 4.93 8.04 1.36
CA VAL A 88 6.03 8.93 0.95
C VAL A 88 6.12 9.05 -0.57
N ILE A 89 6.15 7.93 -1.29
CA ILE A 89 6.14 7.94 -2.76
C ILE A 89 4.86 8.61 -3.26
N TYR A 90 3.72 8.33 -2.62
CA TYR A 90 2.46 8.94 -2.99
C TYR A 90 2.49 10.47 -2.83
N GLY A 91 2.95 10.96 -1.67
CA GLY A 91 3.06 12.38 -1.39
C GLY A 91 4.00 13.10 -2.36
N LEU A 92 5.11 12.46 -2.74
CA LEU A 92 6.04 12.99 -3.73
C LEU A 92 5.42 13.06 -5.13
N VAL A 93 4.69 12.03 -5.56
CA VAL A 93 4.00 12.04 -6.86
C VAL A 93 2.91 13.12 -6.88
N LEU A 94 2.19 13.31 -5.78
CA LEU A 94 1.17 14.35 -5.66
C LEU A 94 1.80 15.76 -5.75
N GLN A 95 2.91 16.00 -5.04
CA GLN A 95 3.65 17.26 -5.14
C GLN A 95 4.21 17.50 -6.56
N ALA A 96 4.75 16.46 -7.19
CA ALA A 96 5.28 16.55 -8.55
C ALA A 96 4.17 16.89 -9.55
N GLN A 97 2.99 16.28 -9.42
CA GLN A 97 1.81 16.60 -10.23
C GLN A 97 1.34 18.05 -10.04
N GLN A 98 1.29 18.55 -8.80
CA GLN A 98 0.93 19.96 -8.56
C GLN A 98 1.93 20.92 -9.24
N LYS A 99 3.24 20.63 -9.15
CA LYS A 99 4.27 21.41 -9.85
C LYS A 99 4.14 21.36 -11.38
N PHE A 100 3.80 20.19 -11.94
CA PHE A 100 3.62 20.02 -13.38
C PHE A 100 2.36 20.70 -13.92
N PHE A 101 1.28 20.79 -13.12
CA PHE A 101 0.03 21.42 -13.57
C PHE A 101 0.11 22.95 -13.53
N GLN A 102 0.79 23.54 -12.53
CA GLN A 102 1.01 25.00 -12.51
C GLN A 102 1.85 25.51 -13.69
N HIS A 103 2.74 24.69 -14.24
CA HIS A 103 3.61 25.09 -15.35
C HIS A 103 2.97 24.94 -16.75
N ARG A 104 1.71 24.50 -16.84
CA ARG A 104 0.92 24.56 -18.08
C ARG A 104 -0.05 25.73 -18.14
N GLU A 105 -0.12 26.54 -17.08
CA GLU A 105 -0.92 27.77 -17.05
C GLU A 105 -0.06 29.06 -17.16
N GLU A 106 1.25 28.92 -17.35
CA GLU A 106 2.14 30.00 -17.83
C GLU A 106 2.50 29.79 -19.31
#